data_AF-A0A958QZA7-F1
#
_entry.id   AF-A0A958QZA7-F1
#
_cell.length_a   1.000
_cell.length_b   1.000
_cell.length_c   1.000
_cell.angle_alpha   90.00
_cell.angle_beta   90.00
_cell.angle_gamma   90.00
#
_symmetry.space_group_name_H-M   'P 1'
#
loop_
_entity.id
_entity.type
_entity.pdbx_description
1 polymer ?
#
loop_
_entity_poly.entity_id
_entity_poly.type
_entity_poly.pdbx_seq_one_letter_code
_entity_poly.pdbx_strand_id
1 'polypeptide(L)'
;MKKMLAAFFGFFFVGIGAASILILSLSSDLPKMIKVEDYEPLLVSEVFDREGNKIGEFFREKRMLVPYNEIPEGFIQAFTAAEDASFFHHGGINYIATLRALLANIRAGRKVQGASTITMQVARSILLSPEKTYSRKIKEIMLSFRMENNLTKQEILYLYLNQIYLGQGAYGIGAAADIYFRKPLNELTLPEVAILAGLPQAPSRYSPISNPSAAKERQRYVLSRMSEEGYITAAEAEQAASTPVQVYVRKNYKELAPYYLETVRQLLVKKLGEVAVLDKGLKVYTGLDLKKQIEAQKQVRLGLRKLDKRQGFRGPKANITQTEQVAEFLLKTRDELMDDASPIRTIRADGSLEDKGKLNLTGLDKEGKSLPNLPPYV
;
A
#
# COMPACT_ATOMS: atom_id res chain seq x y z
N MET A 1 -4.81 0.21 -58.93
CA MET A 1 -4.43 1.24 -57.93
C MET A 1 -5.58 2.14 -57.50
N LYS A 2 -6.25 2.93 -58.38
CA LYS A 2 -7.33 3.87 -57.96
C LYS A 2 -8.49 3.22 -57.18
N LYS A 3 -8.95 2.03 -57.58
CA LYS A 3 -10.02 1.29 -56.87
C LYS A 3 -9.59 0.77 -55.48
N MET A 4 -8.33 0.39 -55.31
CA MET A 4 -7.78 -0.02 -54.01
C MET A 4 -7.59 1.17 -53.07
N LEU A 5 -7.16 2.32 -53.61
CA LEU A 5 -7.05 3.56 -52.83
C LEU A 5 -8.44 4.04 -52.36
N ALA A 6 -9.44 4.01 -53.24
CA ALA A 6 -10.81 4.36 -52.91
C ALA A 6 -11.41 3.40 -51.85
N ALA A 7 -11.13 2.10 -51.94
CA ALA A 7 -11.51 1.14 -50.92
C ALA A 7 -10.82 1.41 -49.58
N PHE A 8 -9.53 1.72 -49.57
CA PHE A 8 -8.79 2.07 -48.36
C PHE A 8 -9.34 3.34 -47.68
N PHE A 9 -9.60 4.40 -48.45
CA PHE A 9 -10.26 5.60 -47.93
C PHE A 9 -11.68 5.32 -47.45
N GLY A 10 -12.45 4.49 -48.17
CA GLY A 10 -13.78 4.05 -47.74
C GLY A 10 -13.75 3.33 -46.39
N PHE A 11 -12.85 2.35 -46.22
CA PHE A 11 -12.64 1.66 -44.94
C PHE A 11 -12.15 2.60 -43.83
N PHE A 12 -11.31 3.58 -44.16
CA PHE A 12 -10.83 4.58 -43.21
C PHE A 12 -11.96 5.48 -42.71
N PHE A 13 -12.81 6.01 -43.59
CA PHE A 13 -13.95 6.84 -43.20
C PHE A 13 -15.04 6.05 -42.47
N VAL A 14 -15.30 4.80 -42.86
CA VAL A 14 -16.20 3.90 -42.11
C VAL A 14 -15.62 3.61 -40.72
N GLY A 15 -14.30 3.40 -40.62
CA GLY A 15 -13.59 3.24 -39.35
C GLY A 15 -13.71 4.48 -38.46
N ILE A 16 -13.56 5.69 -39.02
CA ILE A 16 -13.76 6.95 -38.29
C ILE A 16 -15.22 7.09 -37.85
N GLY A 17 -16.19 6.80 -38.72
CA GLY A 17 -17.61 6.85 -38.39
C GLY A 17 -17.96 5.90 -37.24
N ALA A 18 -17.52 4.65 -37.31
CA ALA A 18 -17.72 3.66 -36.25
C ALA A 18 -17.03 4.07 -34.93
N ALA A 19 -15.80 4.59 -35.00
CA ALA A 19 -15.09 5.12 -33.83
C ALA A 19 -15.82 6.34 -33.23
N SER A 20 -16.36 7.22 -34.06
CA SER A 20 -17.10 8.41 -33.62
C SER A 20 -18.41 8.03 -32.93
N ILE A 21 -19.16 7.07 -33.49
CA ILE A 21 -20.39 6.53 -32.87
C ILE A 21 -20.04 5.86 -31.52
N LEU A 22 -18.96 5.08 -31.47
CA LEU A 22 -18.48 4.46 -30.24
C LEU A 22 -18.11 5.50 -29.18
N ILE A 23 -17.37 6.55 -29.56
CA ILE A 23 -16.98 7.64 -28.66
C ILE A 23 -18.22 8.37 -28.14
N LEU A 24 -19.19 8.69 -29.01
CA LEU A 24 -20.42 9.38 -28.63
C LEU A 24 -21.25 8.54 -27.66
N SER A 25 -21.45 7.25 -27.95
CA SER A 25 -22.12 6.31 -27.05
C SER A 25 -21.41 6.16 -25.70
N LEU A 26 -20.08 6.11 -25.67
CA LEU A 26 -19.34 6.04 -24.41
C LEU A 26 -19.36 7.37 -23.66
N SER A 27 -19.47 8.50 -24.38
CA SER A 27 -19.49 9.87 -23.81
C SER A 27 -20.73 10.15 -22.99
N SER A 28 -21.89 9.64 -23.43
CA SER A 28 -23.16 9.75 -22.70
C SER A 28 -23.16 8.95 -21.42
N ASP A 29 -22.37 7.88 -21.37
CA ASP A 29 -22.21 7.01 -20.19
C ASP A 29 -21.02 7.42 -19.29
N LEU A 30 -20.43 8.59 -19.51
CA LEU A 30 -19.37 9.08 -18.62
C LEU A 30 -19.99 9.61 -17.32
N PRO A 31 -19.45 9.21 -16.16
CA PRO A 31 -19.90 9.77 -14.88
C PRO A 31 -19.73 11.29 -14.85
N LYS A 32 -20.59 11.93 -14.05
CA LYS A 32 -20.48 13.38 -13.80
C LYS A 32 -19.12 13.69 -13.16
N MET A 33 -18.60 14.87 -13.48
CA MET A 33 -17.34 15.33 -12.91
C MET A 33 -17.46 15.49 -11.40
N ILE A 34 -16.47 14.96 -10.68
CA ILE A 34 -16.29 15.22 -9.25
C ILE A 34 -15.47 16.50 -9.15
N LYS A 35 -16.00 17.50 -8.43
CA LYS A 35 -15.18 18.64 -8.01
C LYS A 35 -14.35 18.23 -6.80
N VAL A 36 -13.25 18.92 -6.52
CA VAL A 36 -12.41 18.62 -5.36
C VAL A 36 -13.23 18.73 -4.06
N GLU A 37 -14.19 19.66 -4.02
CA GLU A 37 -15.11 19.87 -2.91
C GLU A 37 -16.11 18.72 -2.72
N ASP A 38 -16.39 17.94 -3.76
CA ASP A 38 -17.28 16.77 -3.72
C ASP A 38 -16.54 15.48 -3.29
N TYR A 39 -15.23 15.57 -3.00
CA TYR A 39 -14.43 14.42 -2.61
C TYR A 39 -14.68 14.02 -1.15
N GLU A 40 -15.62 13.10 -0.94
CA GLU A 40 -15.88 12.45 0.36
C GLU A 40 -15.10 11.13 0.48
N PRO A 41 -13.98 11.07 1.22
CA PRO A 41 -13.27 9.82 1.40
C PRO A 41 -14.03 8.83 2.30
N LEU A 42 -13.74 7.54 2.14
CA LEU A 42 -14.18 6.53 3.11
C LEU A 42 -13.49 6.82 4.45
N LEU A 43 -14.30 6.96 5.50
CA LEU A 43 -13.83 7.30 6.84
C LEU A 43 -13.71 6.04 7.71
N VAL A 44 -12.64 5.96 8.50
CA VAL A 44 -12.38 4.86 9.42
C VAL A 44 -13.33 4.96 10.62
N SER A 45 -14.11 3.91 10.86
CA SER A 45 -14.89 3.80 12.09
C SER A 45 -13.98 3.34 13.23
N GLU A 46 -14.04 4.02 14.37
CA GLU A 46 -13.22 3.77 15.55
C GLU A 46 -14.04 3.08 16.64
N VAL A 47 -13.45 2.11 17.31
CA VAL A 47 -14.08 1.35 18.38
C VAL A 47 -13.37 1.60 19.70
N PHE A 48 -14.14 1.96 20.72
CA PHE A 48 -13.66 2.29 22.06
C PHE A 48 -14.23 1.32 23.10
N ASP A 49 -13.45 1.04 24.14
CA ASP A 49 -13.91 0.33 25.33
C ASP A 49 -14.74 1.24 26.26
N ARG A 50 -15.19 0.69 27.39
CA ARG A 50 -15.99 1.44 28.37
C ARG A 50 -15.24 2.60 29.04
N GLU A 51 -13.91 2.59 29.01
CA GLU A 51 -13.03 3.61 29.58
C GLU A 51 -12.62 4.66 28.53
N GLY A 52 -13.05 4.49 27.28
CA GLY A 52 -12.71 5.39 26.17
C GLY A 52 -11.39 5.06 25.47
N ASN A 53 -10.75 3.92 25.78
CA ASN A 53 -9.54 3.50 25.09
C ASN A 53 -9.91 2.96 23.70
N LYS A 54 -9.17 3.36 22.66
CA LYS A 54 -9.35 2.81 21.31
C LYS A 54 -8.90 1.36 21.27
N ILE A 55 -9.83 0.45 20.97
CA ILE A 55 -9.62 -1.00 20.94
C ILE A 55 -9.68 -1.60 19.54
N GLY A 56 -10.21 -0.86 18.55
CA GLY A 56 -10.33 -1.38 17.19
C GLY A 56 -10.70 -0.33 16.17
N GLU A 57 -10.67 -0.75 14.91
CA GLU A 57 -11.02 0.06 13.75
C GLU A 57 -11.77 -0.81 12.73
N PHE A 58 -12.80 -0.26 12.11
CA PHE A 58 -13.48 -0.87 10.97
C PHE A 58 -13.39 0.05 9.76
N PHE A 59 -12.85 -0.47 8.66
CA PHE A 59 -12.69 0.26 7.42
C PHE A 59 -12.51 -0.70 6.26
N ARG A 60 -12.96 -0.30 5.06
CA ARG A 60 -12.48 -0.91 3.80
C ARG A 60 -11.13 -0.33 3.42
N GLU A 61 -11.00 0.98 3.57
CA GLU A 61 -9.85 1.77 3.16
C GLU A 61 -9.46 2.71 4.28
N LYS A 62 -8.17 2.73 4.65
CA LYS A 62 -7.63 3.72 5.59
C LYS A 62 -7.13 4.91 4.79
N ARG A 63 -7.79 6.05 4.93
CA ARG A 63 -7.41 7.33 4.32
C ARG A 63 -7.06 8.35 5.39
N MET A 64 -6.06 9.17 5.09
CA MET A 64 -5.70 10.35 5.87
C MET A 64 -5.50 11.46 4.85
N LEU A 65 -6.45 12.39 4.79
CA LEU A 65 -6.39 13.49 3.82
C LEU A 65 -5.26 14.43 4.19
N VAL A 66 -4.48 14.79 3.18
CA VAL A 66 -3.42 15.78 3.28
C VAL A 66 -3.68 16.86 2.23
N PRO A 67 -3.96 18.11 2.65
CA PRO A 67 -4.06 19.25 1.77
C PRO A 67 -2.81 19.39 0.88
N TYR A 68 -2.99 19.81 -0.37
CA TYR A 68 -1.87 19.89 -1.33
C TYR A 68 -0.68 20.73 -0.82
N ASN A 69 -0.97 21.85 -0.17
CA ASN A 69 0.00 22.77 0.41
C ASN A 69 0.76 22.21 1.62
N GLU A 70 0.31 21.10 2.20
CA GLU A 70 0.99 20.39 3.29
C GLU A 70 1.81 19.19 2.78
N ILE A 71 1.70 18.85 1.49
CA ILE A 71 2.49 17.77 0.89
C ILE A 71 3.92 18.27 0.66
N PRO A 72 4.95 17.64 1.28
CA PRO A 72 6.33 18.04 1.06
C PRO A 72 6.74 17.86 -0.40
N GLU A 73 7.57 18.75 -0.92
CA GLU A 73 7.98 18.77 -2.33
C GLU A 73 8.63 17.43 -2.77
N GLY A 74 9.40 16.79 -1.88
CA GLY A 74 10.01 15.50 -2.15
C GLY A 74 8.99 14.40 -2.53
N PHE A 75 7.76 14.44 -2.02
CA PHE A 75 6.69 13.53 -2.44
C PHE A 75 6.21 13.84 -3.86
N ILE A 76 5.97 15.12 -4.16
CA ILE A 76 5.56 15.56 -5.49
C ILE A 76 6.60 15.12 -6.52
N GLN A 77 7.87 15.39 -6.25
CA GLN A 77 9.01 15.03 -7.11
C GLN A 77 9.14 13.51 -7.27
N ALA A 78 9.11 12.73 -6.18
CA ALA A 78 9.28 11.28 -6.23
C ALA A 78 8.15 10.59 -7.01
N PHE A 79 6.89 10.93 -6.73
CA PHE A 79 5.74 10.31 -7.42
C PHE A 79 5.68 10.73 -8.89
N THR A 80 5.92 12.00 -9.22
CA THR A 80 5.94 12.44 -10.62
C THR A 80 7.12 11.83 -11.38
N ALA A 81 8.34 11.81 -10.84
CA ALA A 81 9.49 11.18 -11.51
C ALA A 81 9.26 9.69 -11.83
N ALA A 82 8.64 8.96 -10.91
CA ALA A 82 8.41 7.52 -11.03
C ALA A 82 7.24 7.16 -11.95
N GLU A 83 6.15 7.92 -11.92
CA GLU A 83 4.89 7.56 -12.58
C GLU A 83 4.60 8.41 -13.82
N ASP A 84 4.98 9.69 -13.84
CA ASP A 84 4.67 10.63 -14.92
C ASP A 84 5.57 11.88 -14.89
N ALA A 85 6.81 11.76 -15.35
CA ALA A 85 7.83 12.81 -15.21
C ALA A 85 7.45 14.16 -15.85
N SER A 86 6.68 14.13 -16.94
CA SER A 86 6.20 15.33 -17.62
C SER A 86 4.80 15.76 -17.17
N PHE A 87 4.33 15.30 -16.00
CA PHE A 87 2.96 15.51 -15.53
C PHE A 87 2.47 16.96 -15.67
N PHE A 88 3.30 17.93 -15.30
CA PHE A 88 2.96 19.35 -15.36
C PHE A 88 2.91 19.93 -16.79
N HIS A 89 3.38 19.20 -17.80
CA HIS A 89 3.60 19.72 -19.16
C HIS A 89 2.61 19.16 -20.21
N HIS A 90 1.78 18.17 -19.88
CA HIS A 90 0.80 17.60 -20.83
C HIS A 90 -0.65 17.76 -20.35
N GLY A 91 -1.63 17.76 -21.25
CA GLY A 91 -3.07 17.84 -20.90
C GLY A 91 -3.74 16.48 -20.76
N GLY A 92 -3.29 15.65 -19.81
CA GLY A 92 -3.93 14.36 -19.50
C GLY A 92 -3.32 13.12 -20.14
N ILE A 93 -2.82 13.20 -21.37
CA ILE A 93 -2.09 12.10 -22.02
C ILE A 93 -0.71 12.57 -22.45
N ASN A 94 0.30 11.75 -22.14
CA ASN A 94 1.64 11.94 -22.65
C ASN A 94 1.81 11.15 -23.96
N TYR A 95 1.59 11.81 -25.09
CA TYR A 95 1.69 11.20 -26.43
C TYR A 95 3.09 10.67 -26.72
N ILE A 96 4.13 11.40 -26.30
CA ILE A 96 5.53 11.03 -26.52
C ILE A 96 5.87 9.78 -25.71
N ALA A 97 5.52 9.74 -24.41
CA ALA A 97 5.75 8.55 -23.58
C ALA A 97 4.91 7.36 -24.04
N THR A 98 3.68 7.59 -24.52
CA THR A 98 2.81 6.54 -25.06
C THR A 98 3.44 5.89 -26.29
N LEU A 99 3.93 6.69 -27.25
CA LEU A 99 4.60 6.19 -28.44
C LEU A 99 5.91 5.45 -28.08
N ARG A 100 6.70 6.01 -27.15
CA ARG A 100 7.93 5.37 -26.65
C ARG A 100 7.64 4.01 -26.02
N ALA A 101 6.63 3.93 -25.15
CA ALA A 101 6.22 2.70 -24.49
C ALA A 101 5.69 1.67 -25.51
N LEU A 102 4.94 2.10 -26.52
CA LEU A 102 4.48 1.21 -27.60
C LEU A 102 5.66 0.59 -28.35
N LEU A 103 6.63 1.41 -28.79
CA LEU A 103 7.83 0.93 -29.49
C LEU A 103 8.66 -0.01 -28.63
N ALA A 104 8.85 0.30 -27.34
CA ALA A 104 9.57 -0.56 -26.41
C ALA A 104 8.86 -1.91 -26.21
N ASN A 105 7.53 -1.91 -26.06
CA ASN A 105 6.74 -3.12 -25.88
C ASN A 105 6.74 -4.02 -27.13
N ILE A 106 6.69 -3.42 -28.33
CA ILE A 106 6.81 -4.16 -29.60
C ILE A 106 8.18 -4.82 -29.71
N ARG A 107 9.26 -4.07 -29.42
CA ARG A 107 10.63 -4.61 -29.45
C ARG A 107 10.85 -5.73 -28.44
N ALA A 108 10.25 -5.63 -27.25
CA ALA A 108 10.40 -6.62 -26.19
C ALA A 108 9.45 -7.83 -26.32
N GLY A 109 8.47 -7.79 -27.24
CA GLY A 109 7.43 -8.83 -27.38
C GLY A 109 6.51 -8.99 -26.15
N ARG A 110 6.65 -8.11 -25.15
CA ARG A 110 5.89 -8.13 -23.90
C ARG A 110 5.76 -6.71 -23.35
N LYS A 111 4.81 -6.50 -22.45
CA LYS A 111 4.62 -5.20 -21.78
C LYS A 111 5.78 -4.95 -20.80
N VAL A 112 6.69 -4.06 -21.15
CA VAL A 112 7.84 -3.63 -20.34
C VAL A 112 7.68 -2.20 -19.82
N GLN A 113 6.93 -1.34 -20.53
CA GLN A 113 6.72 0.06 -20.15
C GLN A 113 5.23 0.43 -20.13
N GLY A 114 4.84 1.23 -19.14
CA GLY A 114 3.51 1.81 -19.01
C GLY A 114 3.35 3.10 -19.82
N ALA A 115 2.13 3.38 -20.27
CA ALA A 115 1.77 4.59 -21.00
C ALA A 115 0.67 5.42 -20.29
N SER A 116 0.30 5.06 -19.06
CA SER A 116 -0.78 5.76 -18.34
C SER A 116 -0.21 6.88 -17.49
N THR A 117 -0.77 8.07 -17.63
CA THR A 117 -0.42 9.28 -16.87
C THR A 117 -1.09 9.28 -15.50
N ILE A 118 -0.62 10.15 -14.59
CA ILE A 118 -1.26 10.35 -13.28
C ILE A 118 -2.75 10.67 -13.43
N THR A 119 -3.13 11.58 -14.34
CA THR A 119 -4.52 11.96 -14.59
C THR A 119 -5.38 10.76 -15.00
N MET A 120 -4.86 9.88 -15.89
CA MET A 120 -5.57 8.66 -16.26
C MET A 120 -5.72 7.70 -15.08
N GLN A 121 -4.72 7.63 -14.20
CA GLN A 121 -4.79 6.81 -12.99
C GLN A 121 -5.84 7.33 -12.01
N VAL A 122 -5.95 8.65 -11.84
CA VAL A 122 -7.01 9.28 -11.02
C VAL A 122 -8.38 8.95 -11.59
N ALA A 123 -8.60 9.21 -12.88
CA ALA A 123 -9.85 8.90 -13.56
C ALA A 123 -10.25 7.44 -13.39
N ARG A 124 -9.29 6.52 -13.53
CA ARG A 124 -9.50 5.09 -13.29
C ARG A 124 -9.92 4.78 -11.84
N SER A 125 -9.27 5.40 -10.87
CA SER A 125 -9.45 5.08 -9.45
C SER A 125 -10.72 5.65 -8.83
N ILE A 126 -11.21 6.79 -9.32
CA ILE A 126 -12.34 7.50 -8.72
C ILE A 126 -13.65 7.22 -9.47
N LEU A 127 -13.60 7.13 -10.80
CA LEU A 127 -14.80 7.25 -11.64
C LEU A 127 -15.17 5.96 -12.39
N LEU A 128 -14.30 4.96 -12.41
CA LEU A 128 -14.51 3.77 -13.24
C LEU A 128 -14.53 2.50 -12.40
N SER A 129 -15.31 1.52 -12.86
CA SER A 129 -15.31 0.20 -12.25
C SER A 129 -13.94 -0.49 -12.45
N PRO A 130 -13.58 -1.48 -11.61
CA PRO A 130 -12.31 -2.19 -11.71
C PRO A 130 -12.15 -3.06 -12.99
N GLU A 131 -13.20 -3.25 -13.78
CA GLU A 131 -13.25 -4.21 -14.88
C GLU A 131 -12.32 -3.85 -16.05
N LYS A 132 -11.35 -4.72 -16.37
CA LYS A 132 -10.34 -4.42 -17.40
C LYS A 132 -10.84 -4.62 -18.84
N THR A 133 -11.58 -3.66 -19.38
CA THR A 133 -12.07 -3.67 -20.77
C THR A 133 -11.43 -2.56 -21.63
N TYR A 134 -11.43 -2.74 -22.96
CA TYR A 134 -10.99 -1.69 -23.90
C TYR A 134 -11.90 -0.45 -23.84
N SER A 135 -13.21 -0.64 -23.65
CA SER A 135 -14.16 0.47 -23.45
C SER A 135 -13.83 1.28 -22.20
N ARG A 136 -13.45 0.62 -21.09
CA ARG A 136 -12.96 1.34 -19.90
C ARG A 136 -11.72 2.16 -20.20
N LYS A 137 -10.78 1.64 -21.00
CA LYS A 137 -9.55 2.40 -21.34
C LYS A 137 -9.87 3.68 -22.15
N ILE A 138 -10.85 3.63 -23.04
CA ILE A 138 -11.33 4.80 -23.77
C ILE A 138 -12.00 5.79 -22.78
N LYS A 139 -12.82 5.29 -21.84
CA LYS A 139 -13.41 6.13 -20.78
C LYS A 139 -12.34 6.81 -19.90
N GLU A 140 -11.25 6.12 -19.54
CA GLU A 140 -10.12 6.71 -18.81
C GLU A 140 -9.52 7.91 -19.57
N ILE A 141 -9.31 7.75 -20.88
CA ILE A 141 -8.76 8.80 -21.74
C ILE A 141 -9.71 10.01 -21.78
N MET A 142 -10.98 9.79 -22.07
CA MET A 142 -11.97 10.87 -22.16
C MET A 142 -12.13 11.61 -20.83
N LEU A 143 -12.18 10.88 -19.72
CA LEU A 143 -12.25 11.46 -18.38
C LEU A 143 -10.97 12.23 -18.06
N SER A 144 -9.79 11.75 -18.46
CA SER A 144 -8.54 12.49 -18.22
C SER A 144 -8.53 13.86 -18.88
N PHE A 145 -9.00 13.97 -20.14
CA PHE A 145 -9.14 15.28 -20.80
C PHE A 145 -10.17 16.17 -20.10
N ARG A 146 -11.29 15.58 -19.67
CA ARG A 146 -12.32 16.34 -18.93
C ARG A 146 -11.77 16.86 -17.61
N MET A 147 -11.01 16.06 -16.86
CA MET A 147 -10.35 16.47 -15.63
C MET A 147 -9.37 17.62 -15.87
N GLU A 148 -8.51 17.53 -16.88
CA GLU A 148 -7.51 18.57 -17.20
C GLU A 148 -8.12 19.90 -17.64
N ASN A 149 -9.33 19.87 -18.22
CA ASN A 149 -10.05 21.08 -18.59
C ASN A 149 -10.77 21.76 -17.42
N ASN A 150 -10.99 21.05 -16.30
CA ASN A 150 -11.80 21.54 -15.19
C ASN A 150 -11.03 21.65 -13.86
N LEU A 151 -9.86 21.01 -13.77
CA LEU A 151 -9.01 20.97 -12.59
C LEU A 151 -7.60 21.38 -12.96
N THR A 152 -6.96 22.11 -12.06
CA THR A 152 -5.54 22.42 -12.12
C THR A 152 -4.68 21.17 -11.89
N LYS A 153 -3.41 21.23 -12.28
CA LYS A 153 -2.44 20.15 -12.02
C LYS A 153 -2.28 19.83 -10.54
N GLN A 154 -2.34 20.85 -9.69
CA GLN A 154 -2.22 20.68 -8.24
C GLN A 154 -3.43 19.92 -7.68
N GLU A 155 -4.64 20.24 -8.14
CA GLU A 155 -5.86 19.52 -7.73
C GLU A 155 -5.87 18.07 -8.22
N ILE A 156 -5.44 17.80 -9.45
CA ILE A 156 -5.31 16.43 -9.96
C ILE A 156 -4.29 15.64 -9.13
N LEU A 157 -3.15 16.25 -8.80
CA LEU A 157 -2.12 15.61 -8.01
C LEU A 157 -2.56 15.41 -6.55
N TYR A 158 -3.31 16.35 -5.98
CA TYR A 158 -3.97 16.21 -4.68
C TYR A 158 -4.90 14.99 -4.66
N LEU A 159 -5.78 14.86 -5.65
CA LEU A 159 -6.67 13.71 -5.78
C LEU A 159 -5.87 12.41 -5.91
N TYR A 160 -4.83 12.40 -6.75
CA TYR A 160 -3.96 11.24 -6.93
C TYR A 160 -3.30 10.79 -5.62
N LEU A 161 -2.61 11.70 -4.94
CA LEU A 161 -1.82 11.40 -3.75
C LEU A 161 -2.69 11.05 -2.54
N ASN A 162 -3.96 11.47 -2.51
CA ASN A 162 -4.90 11.09 -1.45
C ASN A 162 -5.74 9.84 -1.79
N GLN A 163 -5.86 9.47 -3.06
CA GLN A 163 -6.69 8.34 -3.50
C GLN A 163 -5.90 7.05 -3.73
N ILE A 164 -4.63 7.14 -4.12
CA ILE A 164 -3.91 5.97 -4.62
C ILE A 164 -3.74 4.88 -3.55
N TYR A 165 -4.00 3.62 -3.93
CA TYR A 165 -3.75 2.48 -3.05
C TYR A 165 -2.26 2.18 -2.95
N LEU A 166 -1.72 2.20 -1.73
CA LEU A 166 -0.30 1.98 -1.42
C LEU A 166 -0.08 0.70 -0.59
N GLY A 167 -1.04 -0.23 -0.60
CA GLY A 167 -0.90 -1.52 0.12
C GLY A 167 -1.30 -1.43 1.59
N GLN A 168 -1.45 -2.57 2.26
CA GLN A 168 -1.80 -2.66 3.69
C GLN A 168 -3.08 -1.90 4.10
N GLY A 169 -4.00 -1.72 3.15
CA GLY A 169 -5.20 -0.91 3.36
C GLY A 169 -4.96 0.60 3.40
N ALA A 170 -3.73 1.10 3.15
CA ALA A 170 -3.45 2.53 3.01
C ALA A 170 -3.88 3.03 1.63
N TYR A 171 -4.76 4.03 1.65
CA TYR A 171 -5.16 4.82 0.50
C TYR A 171 -4.70 6.25 0.75
N GLY A 172 -3.84 6.72 -0.15
CA GLY A 172 -3.16 8.00 -0.06
C GLY A 172 -1.87 7.98 0.77
N ILE A 173 -1.02 8.98 0.52
CA ILE A 173 0.33 9.09 1.09
C ILE A 173 0.32 9.29 2.61
N GLY A 174 -0.66 10.02 3.16
CA GLY A 174 -0.76 10.25 4.60
C GLY A 174 -1.00 8.95 5.37
N ALA A 175 -1.93 8.12 4.89
CA ALA A 175 -2.19 6.81 5.48
C ALA A 175 -0.99 5.87 5.32
N ALA A 176 -0.30 5.91 4.18
CA ALA A 176 0.88 5.07 3.96
C ALA A 176 2.06 5.46 4.88
N ALA A 177 2.30 6.76 5.09
CA ALA A 177 3.33 7.23 6.01
C ALA A 177 3.08 6.77 7.45
N ASP A 178 1.84 6.85 7.95
CA ASP A 178 1.46 6.30 9.26
C ASP A 178 1.63 4.78 9.32
N ILE A 179 1.14 4.05 8.31
CA ILE A 179 1.17 2.58 8.33
C ILE A 179 2.59 2.03 8.29
N TYR A 180 3.43 2.53 7.37
CA TYR A 180 4.75 1.96 7.14
C TYR A 180 5.84 2.57 8.02
N PHE A 181 5.74 3.85 8.36
CA PHE A 181 6.84 4.59 9.00
C PHE A 181 6.47 5.23 10.33
N ARG A 182 5.18 5.31 10.69
CA ARG A 182 4.70 5.98 11.93
C ARG A 182 5.17 7.42 12.05
N LYS A 183 5.30 8.10 10.92
CA LYS A 183 5.80 9.47 10.82
C LYS A 183 4.82 10.35 10.05
N PRO A 184 4.70 11.64 10.40
CA PRO A 184 4.06 12.63 9.54
C PRO A 184 4.89 12.83 8.26
N LEU A 185 4.26 13.34 7.18
CA LEU A 185 4.90 13.43 5.87
C LEU A 185 6.20 14.25 5.87
N ASN A 186 6.25 15.33 6.64
CA ASN A 186 7.41 16.23 6.75
C ASN A 186 8.61 15.61 7.47
N GLU A 187 8.45 14.46 8.14
CA GLU A 187 9.53 13.73 8.81
C GLU A 187 10.03 12.52 8.00
N LEU A 188 9.41 12.23 6.84
CA LEU A 188 9.88 11.15 5.98
C LEU A 188 11.17 11.57 5.25
N THR A 189 12.15 10.69 5.32
CA THR A 189 13.42 10.83 4.61
C THR A 189 13.26 10.47 3.13
N LEU A 190 14.14 11.00 2.27
CA LEU A 190 14.18 10.66 0.83
C LEU A 190 14.06 9.15 0.54
N PRO A 191 14.81 8.24 1.20
CA PRO A 191 14.63 6.80 0.97
C PRO A 191 13.23 6.29 1.35
N GLU A 192 12.61 6.78 2.42
CA GLU A 192 11.25 6.39 2.83
C GLU A 192 10.22 6.89 1.80
N VAL A 193 10.34 8.14 1.34
CA VAL A 193 9.50 8.71 0.28
C VAL A 193 9.63 7.90 -1.01
N ALA A 194 10.85 7.53 -1.41
CA ALA A 194 11.10 6.73 -2.60
C ALA A 194 10.51 5.32 -2.51
N ILE A 195 10.45 4.70 -1.32
CA ILE A 195 9.71 3.44 -1.13
C ILE A 195 8.23 3.67 -1.41
N LEU A 196 7.61 4.70 -0.80
CA LEU A 196 6.18 4.97 -0.98
C LEU A 196 5.82 5.27 -2.44
N ALA A 197 6.62 6.08 -3.12
CA ALA A 197 6.45 6.39 -4.54
C ALA A 197 6.65 5.19 -5.47
N GLY A 198 7.30 4.12 -4.98
CA GLY A 198 7.47 2.86 -5.71
C GLY A 198 6.24 1.95 -5.69
N LEU A 199 5.37 2.09 -4.69
CA LEU A 199 4.23 1.21 -4.44
C LEU A 199 3.12 1.24 -5.50
N PRO A 200 2.72 2.40 -6.09
CA PRO A 200 1.61 2.51 -7.05
C PRO A 200 1.51 1.42 -8.11
N GLN A 201 2.64 1.01 -8.69
CA GLN A 201 2.68 0.04 -9.78
C GLN A 201 2.14 -1.34 -9.37
N ALA A 202 2.51 -1.82 -8.18
CA ALA A 202 2.09 -3.12 -7.66
C ALA A 202 2.24 -3.15 -6.12
N PRO A 203 1.30 -2.55 -5.36
CA PRO A 203 1.50 -2.31 -3.93
C PRO A 203 1.77 -3.57 -3.11
N SER A 204 1.11 -4.69 -3.45
CA SER A 204 1.35 -5.97 -2.78
C SER A 204 2.71 -6.59 -3.13
N ARG A 205 3.20 -6.43 -4.37
CA ARG A 205 4.48 -6.98 -4.82
C ARG A 205 5.66 -6.21 -4.22
N TYR A 206 5.55 -4.89 -4.14
CA TYR A 206 6.58 -3.98 -3.65
C TYR A 206 6.40 -3.58 -2.19
N SER A 207 5.53 -4.27 -1.45
CA SER A 207 5.30 -3.99 -0.03
C SER A 207 6.59 -4.22 0.76
N PRO A 208 7.10 -3.20 1.48
CA PRO A 208 8.37 -3.31 2.20
C PRO A 208 8.27 -4.24 3.42
N ILE A 209 7.05 -4.57 3.86
CA ILE A 209 6.80 -5.49 4.97
C ILE A 209 6.89 -6.95 4.50
N SER A 210 6.28 -7.26 3.35
CA SER A 210 6.13 -8.64 2.85
C SER A 210 7.19 -9.03 1.83
N ASN A 211 7.76 -8.05 1.12
CA ASN A 211 8.82 -8.26 0.13
C ASN A 211 9.83 -7.10 0.13
N PRO A 212 10.68 -7.01 1.18
CA PRO A 212 11.63 -5.92 1.36
C PRO A 212 12.64 -5.82 0.22
N SER A 213 13.04 -6.94 -0.38
CA SER A 213 13.96 -6.97 -1.52
C SER A 213 13.36 -6.30 -2.76
N ALA A 214 12.15 -6.68 -3.16
CA ALA A 214 11.47 -6.04 -4.28
C ALA A 214 11.15 -4.56 -3.98
N ALA A 215 10.86 -4.22 -2.72
CA ALA A 215 10.65 -2.83 -2.31
C ALA A 215 11.92 -1.98 -2.52
N LYS A 216 13.09 -2.48 -2.14
CA LYS A 216 14.38 -1.80 -2.36
C LYS A 216 14.75 -1.69 -3.84
N GLU A 217 14.50 -2.74 -4.63
CA GLU A 217 14.69 -2.66 -6.09
C GLU A 217 13.84 -1.53 -6.69
N ARG A 218 12.56 -1.46 -6.29
CA ARG A 218 11.65 -0.42 -6.76
C ARG A 218 12.02 0.97 -6.24
N GLN A 219 12.50 1.08 -5.00
CA GLN A 219 13.03 2.32 -4.44
C GLN A 219 14.21 2.85 -5.26
N ARG A 220 15.17 1.99 -5.61
CA ARG A 220 16.31 2.36 -6.47
C ARG A 220 15.85 2.89 -7.82
N TYR A 221 14.85 2.26 -8.42
CA TYR A 221 14.23 2.77 -9.64
C TYR A 221 13.69 4.20 -9.45
N VAL A 222 12.93 4.46 -8.38
CA VAL A 222 12.40 5.80 -8.10
C VAL A 222 13.52 6.82 -7.93
N LEU A 223 14.55 6.50 -7.14
CA LEU A 223 15.69 7.39 -6.90
C LEU A 223 16.47 7.68 -8.19
N SER A 224 16.68 6.67 -9.05
CA SER A 224 17.28 6.86 -10.39
C SER A 224 16.45 7.83 -11.23
N ARG A 225 15.13 7.65 -11.24
CA ARG A 225 14.21 8.54 -11.96
C ARG A 225 14.23 9.96 -11.41
N MET A 226 14.24 10.13 -10.09
CA MET A 226 14.37 11.47 -9.49
C MET A 226 15.69 12.15 -9.87
N SER A 227 16.77 11.39 -9.99
CA SER A 227 18.06 11.93 -10.43
C SER A 227 18.07 12.29 -11.92
N GLU A 228 17.49 11.44 -12.77
CA GLU A 228 17.35 11.68 -14.22
C GLU A 228 16.51 12.91 -14.53
N GLU A 229 15.48 13.20 -13.72
CA GLU A 229 14.65 14.41 -13.84
C GLU A 229 15.28 15.63 -13.14
N GLY A 230 16.45 15.48 -12.50
CA GLY A 230 17.21 16.57 -11.90
C GLY A 230 16.72 17.04 -10.52
N TYR A 231 15.83 16.27 -9.86
CA TYR A 231 15.35 16.60 -8.51
C TYR A 231 16.37 16.32 -7.41
N ILE A 232 17.26 15.36 -7.65
CA ILE A 232 18.37 15.00 -6.76
C ILE A 232 19.63 14.70 -7.59
N THR A 233 20.79 14.84 -6.98
CA THR A 233 22.07 14.43 -7.60
C THR A 233 22.20 12.89 -7.61
N ALA A 234 23.03 12.37 -8.52
CA ALA A 234 23.33 10.93 -8.57
C ALA A 234 23.96 10.42 -7.26
N ALA A 235 24.74 11.28 -6.58
CA ALA A 235 25.35 10.97 -5.29
C ALA A 235 24.28 10.83 -4.19
N GLU A 236 23.31 11.75 -4.13
CA GLU A 236 22.18 11.66 -3.19
C GLU A 236 21.32 10.43 -3.47
N ALA A 237 21.10 10.09 -4.75
CA ALA A 237 20.36 8.90 -5.13
C ALA A 237 21.04 7.61 -4.62
N GLU A 238 22.36 7.48 -4.79
CA GLU A 238 23.10 6.30 -4.30
C GLU A 238 23.18 6.28 -2.76
N GLN A 239 23.35 7.43 -2.12
CA GLN A 239 23.33 7.53 -0.66
C GLN A 239 21.96 7.12 -0.09
N ALA A 240 20.86 7.62 -0.67
CA ALA A 240 19.52 7.23 -0.26
C ALA A 240 19.27 5.73 -0.52
N ALA A 241 19.74 5.21 -1.66
CA ALA A 241 19.60 3.79 -1.99
C ALA A 241 20.38 2.86 -1.05
N SER A 242 21.53 3.32 -0.51
CA SER A 242 22.35 2.56 0.45
C SER A 242 21.91 2.73 1.90
N THR A 243 21.11 3.75 2.21
CA THR A 243 20.60 4.01 3.57
C THR A 243 19.63 2.89 4.01
N PRO A 244 19.85 2.27 5.18
CA PRO A 244 18.89 1.34 5.77
C PRO A 244 17.57 2.04 6.14
N VAL A 245 16.46 1.38 5.91
CA VAL A 245 15.12 1.94 6.15
C VAL A 245 14.37 1.13 7.18
N GLN A 246 13.90 1.78 8.24
CA GLN A 246 13.06 1.13 9.24
C GLN A 246 11.59 1.16 8.80
N VAL A 247 10.92 0.01 8.87
CA VAL A 247 9.49 -0.12 8.60
C VAL A 247 8.79 -0.76 9.78
N TYR A 248 7.56 -0.31 10.03
CA TYR A 248 6.71 -0.82 11.08
C TYR A 248 5.78 -1.90 10.54
N VAL A 249 5.87 -3.07 11.13
CA VAL A 249 4.88 -4.13 10.98
C VAL A 249 3.73 -3.79 11.91
N ARG A 250 2.53 -3.67 11.36
CA ARG A 250 1.34 -3.31 12.14
C ARG A 250 1.14 -4.30 13.29
N LYS A 251 1.24 -3.82 14.53
CA LYS A 251 0.61 -4.50 15.68
C LYS A 251 -0.89 -4.54 15.43
N ASN A 252 -1.44 -5.73 15.34
CA ASN A 252 -2.82 -5.92 14.94
C ASN A 252 -3.72 -5.55 16.14
N TYR A 253 -4.49 -4.44 16.09
CA TYR A 253 -5.51 -4.15 17.12
C TYR A 253 -6.49 -5.33 17.28
N LYS A 254 -6.59 -6.19 16.25
CA LYS A 254 -7.28 -7.47 16.30
C LYS A 254 -6.69 -8.46 17.31
N GLU A 255 -5.57 -8.20 17.97
CA GLU A 255 -5.04 -9.08 19.02
C GLU A 255 -5.60 -8.77 20.41
N LEU A 256 -6.03 -7.53 20.66
CA LEU A 256 -6.56 -7.13 21.98
C LEU A 256 -7.90 -7.79 22.29
N ALA A 257 -8.82 -7.77 21.32
CA ALA A 257 -10.16 -8.32 21.48
C ALA A 257 -10.75 -8.86 20.16
N PRO A 258 -10.08 -9.79 19.44
CA PRO A 258 -10.44 -10.22 18.08
C PRO A 258 -11.91 -10.62 17.94
N TYR A 259 -12.34 -11.55 18.78
CA TYR A 259 -13.69 -12.12 18.72
C TYR A 259 -14.78 -11.11 19.10
N TYR A 260 -14.49 -10.26 20.09
CA TYR A 260 -15.40 -9.21 20.51
C TYR A 260 -15.57 -8.17 19.41
N LEU A 261 -14.48 -7.68 18.84
CA LEU A 261 -14.49 -6.70 17.75
C LEU A 261 -15.21 -7.25 16.51
N GLU A 262 -14.97 -8.51 16.14
CA GLU A 262 -15.67 -9.11 15.00
C GLU A 262 -17.16 -9.26 15.28
N THR A 263 -17.56 -9.62 16.50
CA THR A 263 -18.97 -9.69 16.89
C THR A 263 -19.62 -8.30 16.85
N VAL A 264 -18.95 -7.27 17.36
CA VAL A 264 -19.41 -5.88 17.27
C VAL A 264 -19.57 -5.47 15.81
N ARG A 265 -18.60 -5.78 14.95
CA ARG A 265 -18.68 -5.50 13.50
C ARG A 265 -19.90 -6.15 12.87
N GLN A 266 -20.12 -7.45 13.11
CA GLN A 266 -21.26 -8.20 12.57
C GLN A 266 -22.60 -7.62 13.04
N LEU A 267 -22.71 -7.27 14.33
CA LEU A 267 -23.89 -6.65 14.90
C LEU A 267 -24.20 -5.29 14.27
N LEU A 268 -23.17 -4.45 14.09
CA LEU A 268 -23.34 -3.14 13.47
C LEU A 268 -23.69 -3.26 11.99
N VAL A 269 -23.04 -4.15 11.25
CA VAL A 269 -23.35 -4.38 9.82
C VAL A 269 -24.78 -4.86 9.66
N LYS A 270 -25.25 -5.76 10.53
CA LYS A 270 -26.65 -6.21 10.53
C LYS A 270 -27.65 -5.08 10.81
N LYS A 271 -27.29 -4.10 11.65
CA LYS A 271 -28.19 -3.01 12.07
C LYS A 271 -28.15 -1.78 11.17
N LEU A 272 -26.97 -1.39 10.71
CA LEU A 272 -26.71 -0.12 10.03
C LEU A 272 -26.32 -0.30 8.56
N GLY A 273 -26.08 -1.55 8.13
CA GLY A 273 -25.54 -1.86 6.82
C GLY A 273 -24.01 -1.70 6.75
N GLU A 274 -23.41 -2.36 5.77
CA GLU A 274 -21.95 -2.41 5.62
C GLU A 274 -21.33 -1.04 5.30
N VAL A 275 -22.03 -0.23 4.49
CA VAL A 275 -21.57 1.12 4.11
C VAL A 275 -21.44 2.02 5.32
N ALA A 276 -22.44 2.06 6.20
CA ALA A 276 -22.37 2.87 7.41
C ALA A 276 -21.20 2.46 8.30
N VAL A 277 -20.95 1.15 8.44
CA VAL A 277 -19.93 0.64 9.36
C VAL A 277 -18.52 0.81 8.84
N LEU A 278 -18.28 0.62 7.54
CA LEU A 278 -16.93 0.59 6.99
C LEU A 278 -16.50 1.89 6.30
N ASP A 279 -17.44 2.79 5.98
CA ASP A 279 -17.17 3.93 5.10
C ASP A 279 -17.55 5.30 5.70
N LYS A 280 -18.36 5.34 6.77
CA LYS A 280 -18.94 6.60 7.30
C LYS A 280 -18.32 7.09 8.61
N GLY A 281 -17.23 6.47 9.08
CA GLY A 281 -16.43 7.02 10.19
C GLY A 281 -17.14 7.04 11.55
N LEU A 282 -17.85 5.95 11.89
CA LEU A 282 -18.60 5.86 13.15
C LEU A 282 -17.65 5.87 14.36
N LYS A 283 -18.06 6.55 15.44
CA LYS A 283 -17.47 6.34 16.78
C LYS A 283 -18.31 5.33 17.55
N VAL A 284 -17.77 4.15 17.76
CA VAL A 284 -18.46 3.01 18.41
C VAL A 284 -17.94 2.86 19.83
N TYR A 285 -18.79 3.16 20.82
CA TYR A 285 -18.49 2.93 22.23
C TYR A 285 -19.07 1.59 22.67
N THR A 286 -18.26 0.74 23.28
CA THR A 286 -18.66 -0.61 23.67
C THR A 286 -18.65 -0.76 25.19
N GLY A 287 -19.39 -1.75 25.68
CA GLY A 287 -19.33 -2.13 27.10
C GLY A 287 -18.10 -2.95 27.47
N LEU A 288 -17.10 -3.10 26.59
CA LEU A 288 -15.93 -3.93 26.85
C LEU A 288 -15.13 -3.40 28.04
N ASP A 289 -14.72 -4.28 28.94
CA ASP A 289 -13.65 -4.03 29.89
C ASP A 289 -12.38 -4.67 29.31
N LEU A 290 -11.48 -3.86 28.76
CA LEU A 290 -10.33 -4.37 28.00
C LEU A 290 -9.41 -5.23 28.86
N LYS A 291 -9.18 -4.82 30.11
CA LYS A 291 -8.31 -5.55 31.05
C LYS A 291 -8.89 -6.94 31.34
N LYS A 292 -10.21 -7.02 31.61
CA LYS A 292 -10.88 -8.32 31.82
C LYS A 292 -10.90 -9.17 30.56
N GLN A 293 -11.06 -8.57 29.39
CA GLN A 293 -11.05 -9.30 28.12
C GLN A 293 -9.68 -9.95 27.84
N ILE A 294 -8.59 -9.20 28.06
CA ILE A 294 -7.23 -9.70 27.92
C ILE A 294 -6.98 -10.85 28.90
N GLU A 295 -7.38 -10.69 30.17
CA GLU A 295 -7.21 -11.74 31.18
C GLU A 295 -8.07 -12.97 30.88
N ALA A 296 -9.31 -12.79 30.42
CA ALA A 296 -10.17 -13.90 30.02
C ALA A 296 -9.56 -14.70 28.86
N GLN A 297 -9.02 -14.03 27.84
CA GLN A 297 -8.32 -14.69 26.74
C GLN A 297 -7.08 -15.45 27.21
N LYS A 298 -6.31 -14.85 28.13
CA LYS A 298 -5.17 -15.51 28.75
C LYS A 298 -5.60 -16.78 29.50
N GLN A 299 -6.65 -16.72 30.30
CA GLN A 299 -7.17 -17.87 31.04
C GLN A 299 -7.72 -18.97 30.12
N VAL A 300 -8.38 -18.61 29.00
CA VAL A 300 -8.80 -19.59 27.99
C VAL A 300 -7.57 -20.30 27.40
N ARG A 301 -6.53 -19.56 26.98
CA ARG A 301 -5.29 -20.16 26.46
C ARG A 301 -4.61 -21.06 27.50
N LEU A 302 -4.53 -20.62 28.75
CA LEU A 302 -3.97 -21.40 29.85
C LEU A 302 -4.79 -22.66 30.13
N GLY A 303 -6.12 -22.56 30.15
CA GLY A 303 -7.02 -23.69 30.32
C GLY A 303 -6.88 -24.73 29.21
N LEU A 304 -6.82 -24.28 27.96
CA LEU A 304 -6.56 -25.14 26.80
C LEU A 304 -5.19 -25.83 26.90
N ARG A 305 -4.14 -25.10 27.28
CA ARG A 305 -2.80 -25.68 27.50
C ARG A 305 -2.78 -26.70 28.64
N LYS A 306 -3.51 -26.45 29.73
CA LYS A 306 -3.65 -27.41 30.84
C LYS A 306 -4.41 -28.67 30.41
N LEU A 307 -5.50 -28.51 29.65
CA LEU A 307 -6.26 -29.63 29.09
C LEU A 307 -5.39 -30.46 28.15
N ASP A 308 -4.66 -29.81 27.26
CA ASP A 308 -3.73 -30.45 26.32
C ASP A 308 -2.68 -31.30 27.05
N LYS A 309 -2.07 -30.74 28.10
CA LYS A 309 -1.13 -31.48 28.97
C LYS A 309 -1.76 -32.70 29.66
N ARG A 310 -3.02 -32.62 30.11
CA ARG A 310 -3.73 -33.75 30.73
C ARG A 310 -4.08 -34.86 29.74
N GLN A 311 -4.36 -34.51 28.49
CA GLN A 311 -4.62 -35.49 27.43
C GLN A 311 -3.35 -36.26 27.03
N GLY A 312 -2.19 -35.86 27.53
CA GLY A 312 -0.92 -36.49 27.28
C GLY A 312 -0.25 -35.96 26.02
N PHE A 313 1.05 -36.22 25.93
CA PHE A 313 1.86 -35.86 24.78
C PHE A 313 1.45 -36.71 23.57
N ARG A 314 0.99 -36.08 22.49
CA ARG A 314 0.57 -36.77 21.25
C ARG A 314 1.75 -37.16 20.34
N GLY A 315 2.96 -37.14 20.87
CA GLY A 315 4.19 -37.29 20.09
C GLY A 315 4.69 -35.95 19.52
N PRO A 316 5.98 -35.90 19.13
CA PRO A 316 6.57 -34.70 18.54
C PRO A 316 6.01 -34.48 17.14
N LYS A 317 5.80 -33.22 16.75
CA LYS A 317 5.42 -32.89 15.36
C LYS A 317 6.51 -33.25 14.35
N ALA A 318 7.76 -33.18 14.78
CA ALA A 318 8.94 -33.57 14.02
C ALA A 318 10.05 -33.96 15.00
N ASN A 319 10.85 -34.95 14.64
CA ASN A 319 12.12 -35.26 15.31
C ASN A 319 13.25 -34.73 14.44
N ILE A 320 13.96 -33.74 14.95
CA ILE A 320 15.09 -33.13 14.27
C ILE A 320 16.35 -33.61 14.97
N THR A 321 17.13 -34.46 14.32
CA THR A 321 18.33 -35.10 14.90
C THR A 321 19.63 -34.54 14.35
N GLN A 322 19.60 -33.94 13.15
CA GLN A 322 20.76 -33.32 12.54
C GLN A 322 21.02 -31.95 13.16
N THR A 323 22.27 -31.71 13.56
CA THR A 323 22.70 -30.48 14.24
C THR A 323 22.35 -29.22 13.44
N GLU A 324 22.50 -29.28 12.12
CA GLU A 324 22.21 -28.17 11.21
C GLU A 324 20.72 -27.81 11.22
N GLN A 325 19.85 -28.81 11.19
CA GLN A 325 18.40 -28.63 11.22
C GLN A 325 17.93 -28.12 12.59
N VAL A 326 18.59 -28.54 13.68
CA VAL A 326 18.32 -28.00 15.03
C VAL A 326 18.70 -26.53 15.09
N ALA A 327 19.87 -26.16 14.55
CA ALA A 327 20.32 -24.77 14.51
C ALA A 327 19.37 -23.88 13.69
N GLU A 328 18.92 -24.35 12.52
CA GLU A 328 17.94 -23.66 11.67
C GLU A 328 16.61 -23.45 12.41
N PHE A 329 16.09 -24.50 13.08
CA PHE A 329 14.87 -24.42 13.87
C PHE A 329 14.97 -23.40 15.02
N LEU A 330 16.08 -23.40 15.75
CA LEU A 330 16.30 -22.47 16.86
C LEU A 330 16.43 -21.03 16.39
N LEU A 331 17.14 -20.78 15.28
CA LEU A 331 17.26 -19.46 14.68
C LEU A 331 15.89 -18.95 14.21
N LYS A 332 15.13 -19.79 13.50
CA LYS A 332 13.78 -19.45 13.05
C LYS A 332 12.87 -19.10 14.23
N THR A 333 12.87 -19.93 15.28
CA THR A 333 12.02 -19.72 16.46
C THR A 333 12.40 -18.44 17.21
N ARG A 334 13.70 -18.16 17.38
CA ARG A 334 14.18 -16.90 17.96
C ARG A 334 13.68 -15.71 17.13
N ASP A 335 13.82 -15.79 15.82
CA ASP A 335 13.48 -14.67 14.94
C ASP A 335 11.98 -14.36 14.97
N GLU A 336 11.12 -15.38 15.04
CA GLU A 336 9.68 -15.23 15.24
C GLU A 336 9.38 -14.53 16.58
N LEU A 337 9.99 -14.97 17.68
CA LEU A 337 9.81 -14.34 18.99
C LEU A 337 10.32 -12.87 19.02
N MET A 338 11.41 -12.58 18.32
CA MET A 338 11.93 -11.22 18.21
C MET A 338 11.03 -10.32 17.38
N ASP A 339 10.40 -10.84 16.32
CA ASP A 339 9.40 -10.11 15.53
C ASP A 339 8.13 -9.83 16.35
N ASP A 340 7.69 -10.79 17.16
CA ASP A 340 6.55 -10.58 18.07
C ASP A 340 6.87 -9.50 19.13
N ALA A 341 8.12 -9.45 19.60
CA ALA A 341 8.57 -8.47 20.59
C ALA A 341 8.80 -7.08 19.99
N SER A 342 9.37 -6.99 18.79
CA SER A 342 9.70 -5.74 18.09
C SER A 342 8.92 -5.62 16.78
N PRO A 343 7.94 -4.71 16.68
CA PRO A 343 7.19 -4.50 15.45
C PRO A 343 8.00 -3.75 14.37
N ILE A 344 9.29 -3.52 14.56
CA ILE A 344 10.14 -2.75 13.66
C ILE A 344 11.07 -3.68 12.91
N ARG A 345 11.15 -3.51 11.60
CA ARG A 345 12.10 -4.20 10.71
C ARG A 345 12.98 -3.18 10.02
N THR A 346 14.29 -3.37 10.06
CA THR A 346 15.23 -2.55 9.28
C THR A 346 15.54 -3.27 7.97
N ILE A 347 15.30 -2.60 6.85
CA ILE A 347 15.62 -3.07 5.50
C ILE A 347 16.98 -2.51 5.11
N ARG A 348 17.94 -3.37 4.78
CA ARG A 348 19.28 -3.00 4.34
C ARG A 348 19.31 -2.57 2.87
N ALA A 349 20.46 -2.07 2.42
CA ALA A 349 20.68 -1.60 1.05
C ALA A 349 20.36 -2.66 -0.02
N ASP A 350 20.67 -3.92 0.25
CA ASP A 350 20.42 -5.08 -0.61
C ASP A 350 18.98 -5.63 -0.51
N GLY A 351 18.17 -5.04 0.38
CA GLY A 351 16.80 -5.48 0.62
C GLY A 351 16.67 -6.69 1.53
N SER A 352 17.78 -7.18 2.09
CA SER A 352 17.74 -8.09 3.24
C SER A 352 17.22 -7.35 4.48
N LEU A 353 16.62 -8.10 5.40
CA LEU A 353 16.32 -7.57 6.72
C LEU A 353 17.60 -7.55 7.55
N GLU A 354 17.69 -6.59 8.47
CA GLU A 354 18.79 -6.54 9.42
C GLU A 354 18.89 -7.85 10.21
N ASP A 355 20.09 -8.41 10.18
CA ASP A 355 20.42 -9.64 10.89
C ASP A 355 20.21 -9.43 12.39
N LYS A 356 19.42 -10.32 12.98
CA LYS A 356 19.17 -10.38 14.43
C LYS A 356 20.37 -10.93 15.21
N GLY A 357 21.48 -11.19 14.52
CA GLY A 357 22.75 -11.63 15.07
C GLY A 357 22.81 -13.13 15.30
N LYS A 358 23.88 -13.61 15.95
CA LYS A 358 24.02 -15.01 16.35
C LYS A 358 23.09 -15.33 17.53
N LEU A 359 22.60 -16.55 17.58
CA LEU A 359 21.82 -17.04 18.73
C LEU A 359 22.73 -17.05 19.96
N ASN A 360 22.37 -16.28 20.97
CA ASN A 360 23.10 -16.27 22.23
C ASN A 360 22.65 -17.44 23.10
N LEU A 361 23.37 -18.56 23.02
CA LEU A 361 23.10 -19.77 23.78
C LEU A 361 23.70 -19.74 25.19
N THR A 362 24.51 -18.73 25.51
CA THR A 362 25.18 -18.63 26.82
C THR A 362 24.25 -18.10 27.91
N GLY A 363 23.16 -17.41 27.52
CA GLY A 363 22.30 -16.71 28.46
C GLY A 363 22.97 -15.50 29.11
N LEU A 364 24.11 -15.02 28.60
CA LEU A 364 24.86 -13.87 29.11
C LEU A 364 24.97 -12.77 28.06
N ASP A 365 24.90 -11.49 28.42
CA ASP A 365 25.10 -10.36 27.51
C ASP A 365 26.58 -10.21 27.11
N LYS A 366 26.89 -9.18 26.31
CA LYS A 366 28.27 -8.91 25.85
C LYS A 366 29.24 -8.56 26.99
N GLU A 367 28.72 -8.19 28.15
CA GLU A 367 29.47 -7.87 29.37
C GLU A 367 29.50 -9.04 30.36
N GLY A 368 28.96 -10.22 29.99
CA GLY A 368 28.94 -11.42 30.81
C GLY A 368 27.84 -11.44 31.88
N LYS A 369 26.88 -10.51 31.87
CA LYS A 369 25.74 -10.52 32.80
C LYS A 369 24.63 -11.41 32.27
N SER A 370 23.89 -12.09 33.15
CA SER A 370 22.75 -12.90 32.73
C SER A 370 21.73 -12.07 31.94
N LEU A 371 21.45 -12.49 30.71
CA LEU A 371 20.26 -12.06 29.99
C LEU A 371 19.04 -12.54 30.80
N PRO A 372 17.98 -11.73 30.92
CA PRO A 372 16.76 -12.16 31.60
C PRO A 372 16.25 -13.45 30.95
N ASN A 373 15.95 -14.45 31.80
CA ASN A 373 15.63 -15.84 31.43
C ASN A 373 14.27 -16.03 30.70
N LEU A 374 13.87 -15.04 29.89
CA LEU A 374 12.52 -14.66 29.43
C LEU A 374 11.95 -13.50 30.28
N PRO A 375 11.25 -12.54 29.64
CA PRO A 375 10.53 -11.53 30.38
C PRO A 375 9.45 -12.17 31.28
N PRO A 376 9.10 -11.56 32.43
CA PRO A 376 8.16 -12.11 33.42
C PRO A 376 6.71 -12.29 32.92
N TYR A 377 6.44 -12.05 31.64
CA TYR A 377 5.13 -12.16 31.01
C TYR A 377 5.01 -13.32 30.00
N VAL A 378 5.92 -14.29 30.02
CA VAL A 378 5.76 -15.59 29.33
C VAL A 378 5.09 -16.63 30.21
#